data_AF-A0A2T1DPK3-F1
#
_entry.id   AF-A0A2T1DPK3-F1
#
_cell.length_a   1.000
_cell.length_b   1.000
_cell.length_c   1.000
_cell.angle_alpha   90.00
_cell.angle_beta   90.00
_cell.angle_gamma   90.00
#
_symmetry.space_group_name_H-M   'P 1'
#
loop_
_entity.id
_entity.type
_entity.pdbx_description
1 polymer ?
#
loop_
_entity_poly.entity_id
_entity_poly.type
_entity_poly.pdbx_seq_one_letter_code
_entity_poly.pdbx_strand_id
1 'polypeptide(L)'
;MSETSEKLLYVISAKKELAWLSFKETFDYLYNLETGLREENTDKDGIKNKRFQAIRALDSLGHCDFNFSEDRSKNKVYAASPVLVRLPSAGFPQAILAGARSPATIQQLSDACQSAGDRINLEIKEQASESMLIPKRVAVQAEDVRELGAIASSLGIPFIETPSAWSLLHFSASIDDYLATLKWSNDSELNWKRETFEPNSLQFKTLEKTETNIRISRYSHPSRNTQSYYFWQDGICSEIDLDWGRYAILKALRRNVLIYDKRRFTMAVPASANLPRLLERALTLCSGYAATYVKKLPHDPQIQGFKLFFAIPPQIAEMTAAKLGQTLLQQS
;
A
#
# COMPACT_ATOMS: atom_id res chain seq x y z
N MET A 1 -18.18 -18.70 2.14
CA MET A 1 -17.43 -17.43 1.92
C MET A 1 -17.27 -16.79 3.28
N SER A 2 -16.07 -16.35 3.68
CA SER A 2 -15.91 -15.69 4.99
C SER A 2 -16.52 -14.30 4.90
N GLU A 3 -17.63 -14.05 5.61
CA GLU A 3 -18.21 -12.71 5.77
C GLU A 3 -17.27 -11.76 6.52
N THR A 4 -16.21 -12.28 7.15
CA THR A 4 -15.37 -11.52 8.06
C THR A 4 -14.35 -10.62 7.35
N SER A 5 -14.04 -10.88 6.08
CA SER A 5 -13.10 -10.04 5.31
C SER A 5 -13.58 -8.59 5.17
N GLU A 6 -14.90 -8.36 5.17
CA GLU A 6 -15.51 -7.03 5.13
C GLU A 6 -15.70 -6.40 6.53
N LYS A 7 -15.76 -7.21 7.60
CA LYS A 7 -16.17 -6.73 8.95
C LYS A 7 -15.26 -5.63 9.49
N LEU A 8 -13.95 -5.73 9.25
CA LEU A 8 -13.01 -4.70 9.68
C LEU A 8 -13.34 -3.35 9.01
N LEU A 9 -13.57 -3.36 7.69
CA LEU A 9 -13.95 -2.16 6.96
C LEU A 9 -15.31 -1.63 7.43
N TYR A 10 -16.29 -2.49 7.73
CA TYR A 10 -17.59 -2.06 8.26
C TYR A 10 -17.45 -1.33 9.60
N VAL A 11 -16.63 -1.84 10.52
CA VAL A 11 -16.39 -1.18 11.81
C VAL A 11 -15.75 0.19 11.60
N ILE A 12 -14.71 0.27 10.76
CA ILE A 12 -14.02 1.53 10.47
C ILE A 12 -14.98 2.52 9.80
N SER A 13 -15.78 2.05 8.84
CA SER A 13 -16.76 2.85 8.10
C SER A 13 -17.86 3.41 9.00
N ALA A 14 -18.40 2.59 9.91
CA ALA A 14 -19.43 3.01 10.85
C ALA A 14 -18.93 4.09 11.82
N LYS A 15 -17.64 4.02 12.19
CA LYS A 15 -17.01 5.00 13.08
C LYS A 15 -16.54 6.25 12.35
N LYS A 16 -16.28 6.17 11.03
CA LYS A 16 -15.65 7.19 10.16
C LYS A 16 -14.22 7.56 10.56
N GLU A 17 -13.97 7.71 11.86
CA GLU A 17 -12.68 7.95 12.47
C GLU A 17 -12.52 7.00 13.66
N LEU A 18 -11.36 6.36 13.76
CA LEU A 18 -11.05 5.39 14.80
C LEU A 18 -9.69 5.69 15.41
N ALA A 19 -9.60 5.74 16.73
CA ALA A 19 -8.33 5.82 17.43
C ALA A 19 -7.49 4.57 17.13
N TRP A 20 -6.16 4.74 17.02
CA TRP A 20 -5.25 3.63 16.70
C TRP A 20 -5.35 2.45 17.67
N LEU A 21 -5.59 2.71 18.97
CA LEU A 21 -5.79 1.64 19.95
C LEU A 21 -7.00 0.78 19.61
N SER A 22 -8.15 1.41 19.35
CA SER A 22 -9.39 0.74 18.98
C SER A 22 -9.27 -0.01 17.65
N PHE A 23 -8.51 0.52 16.68
CA PHE A 23 -8.21 -0.20 15.45
C PHE A 23 -7.45 -1.50 15.73
N LYS A 24 -6.40 -1.46 16.56
CA LYS A 24 -5.61 -2.66 16.90
C LYS A 24 -6.48 -3.71 17.59
N GLU A 25 -7.25 -3.30 18.59
CA GLU A 25 -8.15 -4.20 19.35
C GLU A 25 -9.20 -4.84 18.44
N THR A 26 -9.80 -4.05 17.55
CA THR A 26 -10.77 -4.55 16.55
C THR A 26 -10.12 -5.53 15.59
N PHE A 27 -8.94 -5.20 15.05
CA PHE A 27 -8.20 -6.09 14.15
C PHE A 27 -7.86 -7.41 14.83
N ASP A 28 -7.28 -7.35 16.03
CA ASP A 28 -6.81 -8.53 16.75
C ASP A 28 -7.99 -9.45 17.11
N TYR A 29 -9.11 -8.88 17.57
CA TYR A 29 -10.33 -9.63 17.82
C TYR A 29 -10.85 -10.35 16.56
N LEU A 30 -11.01 -9.63 15.44
CA LEU A 30 -11.51 -10.21 14.19
C LEU A 30 -10.53 -11.24 13.60
N TYR A 31 -9.22 -11.02 13.74
CA TYR A 31 -8.20 -11.92 13.24
C TYR A 31 -8.17 -13.24 14.03
N ASN A 32 -8.27 -13.16 15.36
CA ASN A 32 -8.34 -14.34 16.22
C ASN A 32 -9.64 -15.12 15.98
N LEU A 33 -10.75 -14.42 15.74
CA LEU A 33 -12.03 -15.05 15.38
C LEU A 33 -11.94 -15.87 14.08
N GLU A 34 -11.27 -15.34 13.05
CA GLU A 34 -11.10 -16.05 11.77
C GLU A 34 -10.12 -17.21 11.84
N THR A 35 -9.00 -17.03 12.54
CA THR A 35 -7.93 -18.03 12.59
C THR A 35 -8.18 -19.12 13.62
N GLY A 36 -9.14 -18.94 14.53
CA GLY A 36 -9.39 -19.86 15.65
C GLY A 36 -8.23 -19.95 16.65
N LEU A 37 -7.22 -19.07 16.51
CA LEU A 37 -6.09 -18.99 17.42
C LEU A 37 -6.54 -18.34 18.73
N ARG A 38 -6.37 -19.05 19.84
CA ARG A 38 -6.51 -18.45 21.18
C ARG A 38 -5.34 -17.49 21.42
N GLU A 39 -5.60 -16.39 22.12
CA GLU A 39 -4.60 -15.33 22.40
C GLU A 39 -3.28 -15.86 22.99
N GLU A 40 -3.34 -16.98 23.73
CA GLU A 40 -2.19 -17.64 24.36
C GLU A 40 -1.19 -18.26 23.36
N ASN A 41 -1.61 -18.57 22.13
CA ASN A 41 -0.79 -19.24 21.10
C ASN A 41 -0.42 -18.33 19.93
N THR A 42 -0.72 -17.03 20.01
CA THR A 42 -0.47 -16.11 18.92
C THR A 42 0.95 -15.56 19.03
N ASP A 43 1.81 -15.86 18.05
CA ASP A 43 3.07 -15.15 17.89
C ASP A 43 2.76 -13.65 17.74
N LYS A 44 3.10 -12.87 18.78
CA LYS A 44 2.83 -11.43 18.84
C LYS A 44 3.51 -10.67 17.70
N ASP A 45 4.64 -11.19 17.20
CA ASP A 45 5.32 -10.60 16.05
C ASP A 45 4.60 -10.95 14.74
N GLY A 46 4.00 -12.15 14.65
CA GLY A 46 3.14 -12.58 13.56
C GLY A 46 1.91 -11.70 13.36
N ILE A 47 1.10 -11.48 14.41
CA ILE A 47 -0.13 -10.68 14.30
C ILE A 47 0.17 -9.21 14.00
N LYS A 48 1.25 -8.66 14.57
CA LYS A 48 1.72 -7.30 14.27
C LYS A 48 2.04 -7.15 12.77
N ASN A 49 2.72 -8.12 12.17
CA ASN A 49 3.01 -8.11 10.74
C ASN A 49 1.74 -8.18 9.90
N LYS A 50 0.77 -9.04 10.27
CA LYS A 50 -0.53 -9.12 9.59
C LYS A 50 -1.33 -7.82 9.69
N ARG A 51 -1.27 -7.13 10.83
CA ARG A 51 -1.87 -5.81 10.99
C ARG A 51 -1.25 -4.78 10.05
N PHE A 52 0.08 -4.74 9.93
CA PHE A 52 0.75 -3.83 8.99
C PHE A 52 0.41 -4.14 7.53
N GLN A 53 0.30 -5.42 7.16
CA GLN A 53 -0.16 -5.82 5.84
C GLN A 53 -1.59 -5.30 5.56
N ALA A 54 -2.51 -5.43 6.54
CA ALA A 54 -3.87 -4.95 6.41
C ALA A 54 -3.97 -3.43 6.31
N ILE A 55 -3.23 -2.67 7.14
CA ILE A 55 -3.14 -1.20 7.05
C ILE A 55 -2.76 -0.79 5.64
N ARG A 56 -1.67 -1.38 5.14
CA ARG A 56 -1.12 -1.03 3.84
C ARG A 56 -2.07 -1.37 2.70
N ALA A 57 -2.75 -2.51 2.78
CA ALA A 57 -3.75 -2.90 1.78
C ALA A 57 -5.00 -2.00 1.82
N LEU A 58 -5.54 -1.71 3.01
CA LEU A 58 -6.69 -0.79 3.16
C LEU A 58 -6.36 0.60 2.65
N ASP A 59 -5.12 1.05 2.89
CA ASP A 59 -4.62 2.32 2.39
C ASP A 59 -4.47 2.32 0.86
N SER A 60 -3.79 1.32 0.29
CA SER A 60 -3.52 1.27 -1.14
C SER A 60 -4.77 0.98 -1.98
N LEU A 61 -5.77 0.29 -1.43
CA LEU A 61 -7.09 0.11 -2.05
C LEU A 61 -7.97 1.37 -1.96
N GLY A 62 -7.54 2.40 -1.23
CA GLY A 62 -8.30 3.65 -1.07
C GLY A 62 -9.52 3.51 -0.16
N HIS A 63 -9.52 2.54 0.76
CA HIS A 63 -10.60 2.39 1.75
C HIS A 63 -10.37 3.25 2.99
N CYS A 64 -9.11 3.39 3.40
CA CYS A 64 -8.75 4.10 4.62
C CYS A 64 -7.55 5.03 4.41
N ASP A 65 -7.47 6.07 5.24
CA ASP A 65 -6.25 6.85 5.42
C ASP A 65 -5.76 6.71 6.86
N PHE A 66 -4.43 6.65 7.02
CA PHE A 66 -3.79 6.47 8.32
C PHE A 66 -2.96 7.70 8.66
N ASN A 67 -3.22 8.29 9.82
CA ASN A 67 -2.41 9.37 10.36
C ASN A 67 -1.60 8.84 11.55
N PHE A 68 -0.28 8.77 11.36
CA PHE A 68 0.67 8.46 12.42
C PHE A 68 1.52 9.69 12.69
N SER A 69 1.47 10.19 13.92
CA SER A 69 2.27 11.31 14.38
C SER A 69 3.19 10.89 15.52
N GLU A 70 4.15 11.75 15.87
CA GLU A 70 5.00 11.55 17.05
C GLU A 70 4.17 11.40 18.33
N ASP A 71 3.10 12.20 18.44
CA ASP A 71 2.11 12.07 19.49
C ASP A 71 1.15 10.92 19.18
N ARG A 72 1.48 9.74 19.71
CA ARG A 72 0.72 8.51 19.53
C ARG A 72 -0.76 8.62 19.94
N SER A 73 -1.12 9.55 20.83
CA SER A 73 -2.51 9.77 21.24
C SER A 73 -3.37 10.32 20.09
N LYS A 74 -2.73 10.94 19.09
CA LYS A 74 -3.37 11.49 17.89
C LYS A 74 -3.41 10.51 16.72
N ASN A 75 -2.82 9.33 16.86
CA ASN A 75 -2.81 8.33 15.80
C ASN A 75 -4.23 7.83 15.52
N LYS A 76 -4.66 7.98 14.27
CA LYS A 76 -6.05 7.77 13.86
C LYS A 76 -6.14 7.08 12.51
N VAL A 77 -7.20 6.32 12.33
CA VAL A 77 -7.61 5.69 11.08
C VAL A 77 -8.88 6.36 10.61
N TYR A 78 -8.92 6.80 9.36
CA TYR A 78 -10.06 7.46 8.75
C TYR A 78 -10.62 6.56 7.64
N ALA A 79 -11.93 6.36 7.62
CA ALA A 79 -12.62 5.76 6.50
C ALA A 79 -12.71 6.80 5.38
N ALA A 80 -12.25 6.46 4.16
CA ALA A 80 -12.48 7.32 3.01
C ALA A 80 -13.97 7.27 2.62
N SER A 81 -14.52 8.34 2.04
CA SER A 81 -15.90 8.32 1.56
C SER A 81 -16.08 7.26 0.45
N PRO A 82 -17.25 6.58 0.38
CA PRO A 82 -17.50 5.61 -0.68
C PRO A 82 -17.45 6.29 -2.04
N VAL A 83 -16.78 5.66 -3.00
CA VAL A 83 -16.57 6.23 -4.34
C VAL A 83 -16.40 5.13 -5.37
N LEU A 84 -16.95 5.34 -6.56
CA LEU A 84 -16.70 4.48 -7.71
C LEU A 84 -15.52 5.07 -8.52
N VAL A 85 -14.42 4.34 -8.63
CA VAL A 85 -13.17 4.81 -9.24
C VAL A 85 -12.89 4.06 -10.53
N ARG A 86 -12.77 4.77 -11.65
CA ARG A 86 -12.43 4.15 -12.94
C ARG A 86 -11.03 3.52 -12.91
N LEU A 87 -10.91 2.33 -13.47
CA LEU A 87 -9.63 1.66 -13.69
C LEU A 87 -9.02 2.09 -15.03
N PRO A 88 -7.68 2.15 -15.14
CA PRO A 88 -6.98 2.41 -16.40
C PRO A 88 -6.90 1.14 -17.28
N SER A 89 -8.01 0.42 -17.44
CA SER A 89 -8.08 -0.83 -18.20
C SER A 89 -8.34 -0.58 -19.70
N ALA A 90 -7.75 -1.41 -20.55
CA ALA A 90 -8.13 -1.48 -21.97
C ALA A 90 -9.45 -2.26 -22.13
N GLY A 91 -10.21 -1.92 -23.18
CA GLY A 91 -11.52 -2.53 -23.46
C GLY A 91 -12.66 -1.75 -22.80
N PHE A 92 -13.69 -2.48 -22.36
CA PHE A 92 -14.87 -1.89 -21.74
C PHE A 92 -14.52 -1.14 -20.44
N PRO A 93 -15.11 0.05 -20.21
CA PRO A 93 -14.86 0.83 -19.01
C PRO A 93 -15.23 0.02 -17.77
N GLN A 94 -14.30 0.02 -16.80
CA GLN A 94 -14.47 -0.65 -15.52
C GLN A 94 -14.18 0.34 -14.40
N ALA A 95 -14.90 0.22 -13.29
CA ALA A 95 -14.64 0.97 -12.07
C ALA A 95 -14.78 0.08 -10.84
N ILE A 96 -14.09 0.43 -9.76
CA ILE A 96 -14.12 -0.29 -8.48
C ILE A 96 -14.76 0.55 -7.40
N LEU A 97 -15.42 -0.12 -6.45
CA LEU A 97 -15.91 0.51 -5.23
C LEU A 97 -14.77 0.63 -4.22
N ALA A 98 -14.29 1.85 -4.00
CA ALA A 98 -13.33 2.22 -2.96
C ALA A 98 -14.02 2.99 -1.82
N GLY A 99 -13.29 3.24 -0.74
CA GLY A 99 -13.82 3.93 0.44
C GLY A 99 -14.67 3.06 1.37
N ALA A 100 -15.44 3.74 2.21
CA ALA A 100 -16.25 3.14 3.26
C ALA A 100 -17.32 2.19 2.69
N ARG A 101 -17.65 1.15 3.44
CA ARG A 101 -18.72 0.21 3.11
C ARG A 101 -19.55 -0.12 4.33
N SER A 102 -20.80 -0.49 4.08
CA SER A 102 -21.74 -1.02 5.07
C SER A 102 -22.18 -2.44 4.65
N PRO A 103 -22.79 -3.22 5.55
CA PRO A 103 -23.34 -4.53 5.20
C PRO A 103 -24.32 -4.50 4.02
N ALA A 104 -25.02 -3.37 3.80
CA ALA A 104 -25.96 -3.23 2.69
C ALA A 104 -25.31 -2.81 1.36
N THR A 105 -24.06 -2.32 1.38
CA THR A 105 -23.45 -1.63 0.23
C THR A 105 -23.32 -2.52 -1.01
N ILE A 106 -22.96 -3.79 -0.84
CA ILE A 106 -22.82 -4.73 -1.97
C ILE A 106 -24.18 -5.04 -2.59
N GLN A 107 -25.21 -5.24 -1.76
CA GLN A 107 -26.57 -5.49 -2.25
C GLN A 107 -27.11 -4.26 -2.99
N GLN A 108 -26.98 -3.07 -2.41
CA GLN A 108 -27.38 -1.82 -3.05
C GLN A 108 -26.71 -1.62 -4.41
N LEU A 109 -25.40 -1.90 -4.51
CA LEU A 109 -24.68 -1.83 -5.77
C LEU A 109 -25.20 -2.87 -6.78
N SER A 110 -25.49 -4.08 -6.34
CA SER A 110 -26.10 -5.12 -7.18
C SER A 110 -27.45 -4.67 -7.74
N ASP A 111 -28.32 -4.13 -6.90
CA ASP A 111 -29.65 -3.65 -7.30
C ASP A 111 -29.54 -2.47 -8.29
N ALA A 112 -28.58 -1.57 -8.07
CA ALA A 112 -28.29 -0.46 -8.98
C ALA A 112 -27.76 -0.95 -10.34
N CYS A 113 -26.88 -1.95 -10.36
CA CYS A 113 -26.38 -2.55 -11.61
C CYS A 113 -27.51 -3.23 -12.40
N GLN A 114 -28.38 -4.00 -11.73
CA GLN A 114 -29.53 -4.65 -12.36
C GLN A 114 -30.52 -3.62 -12.94
N SER A 115 -30.75 -2.52 -12.22
CA SER A 115 -31.64 -1.45 -12.67
C SER A 115 -31.10 -0.68 -13.88
N ALA A 116 -29.76 -0.63 -14.04
CA ALA A 116 -29.10 0.01 -15.17
C ALA A 116 -29.17 -0.84 -16.46
N GLY A 117 -29.38 -2.16 -16.34
CA GLY A 117 -29.67 -3.07 -17.46
C GLY A 117 -28.72 -4.27 -17.55
N ASP A 118 -29.10 -5.24 -18.39
CA ASP A 118 -28.43 -6.56 -18.50
C ASP A 118 -27.00 -6.53 -19.06
N ARG A 119 -26.53 -5.37 -19.52
CA ARG A 119 -25.17 -5.18 -20.09
C ARG A 119 -24.13 -4.79 -19.04
N ILE A 120 -24.55 -4.59 -17.80
CA ILE A 120 -23.66 -4.26 -16.69
C ILE A 120 -23.16 -5.55 -16.04
N ASN A 121 -21.84 -5.69 -15.95
CA ASN A 121 -21.20 -6.79 -15.28
C ASN A 121 -20.69 -6.37 -13.90
N LEU A 122 -21.25 -6.96 -12.84
CA LEU A 122 -20.79 -6.78 -11.46
C LEU A 122 -19.93 -7.98 -11.04
N GLU A 123 -18.67 -7.71 -10.73
CA GLU A 123 -17.70 -8.71 -10.29
C GLU A 123 -17.32 -8.49 -8.82
N ILE A 124 -17.53 -9.50 -7.99
CA ILE A 124 -17.13 -9.50 -6.58
C ILE A 124 -16.14 -10.64 -6.37
N LYS A 125 -14.89 -10.31 -6.02
CA LYS A 125 -13.81 -11.30 -5.83
C LYS A 125 -13.02 -11.07 -4.55
N GLU A 126 -12.65 -12.17 -3.91
CA GLU A 126 -11.72 -12.13 -2.78
C GLU A 126 -10.35 -11.59 -3.23
N GLN A 127 -9.66 -10.94 -2.30
CA GLN A 127 -8.30 -10.50 -2.51
C GLN A 127 -7.35 -11.70 -2.41
N ALA A 128 -6.41 -11.83 -3.35
CA ALA A 128 -5.37 -12.87 -3.31
C ALA A 128 -4.24 -12.55 -2.30
N SER A 129 -4.58 -11.86 -1.20
CA SER A 129 -3.65 -11.39 -0.18
C SER A 129 -3.56 -12.37 0.99
N GLU A 130 -2.41 -12.44 1.64
CA GLU A 130 -2.22 -13.27 2.83
C GLU A 130 -2.95 -12.76 4.08
N SER A 131 -3.58 -11.58 4.01
CA SER A 131 -4.37 -11.02 5.11
C SER A 131 -5.86 -11.25 4.88
N MET A 132 -6.49 -11.94 5.83
CA MET A 132 -7.89 -12.36 5.77
C MET A 132 -8.89 -11.22 6.00
N LEU A 133 -8.44 -10.06 6.50
CA LEU A 133 -9.29 -8.92 6.86
C LEU A 133 -9.20 -7.77 5.84
N ILE A 134 -9.04 -8.11 4.56
CA ILE A 134 -9.04 -7.14 3.46
C ILE A 134 -10.36 -7.28 2.70
N PRO A 135 -11.09 -6.17 2.47
CA PRO A 135 -12.36 -6.20 1.76
C PRO A 135 -12.20 -6.73 0.34
N LYS A 136 -13.27 -7.37 -0.15
CA LYS A 136 -13.34 -7.92 -1.50
C LYS A 136 -13.19 -6.81 -2.53
N ARG A 137 -12.63 -7.16 -3.67
CA ARG A 137 -12.70 -6.31 -4.85
C ARG A 137 -14.13 -6.37 -5.37
N VAL A 138 -14.74 -5.20 -5.51
CA VAL A 138 -16.07 -5.03 -6.08
C VAL A 138 -15.92 -4.12 -7.28
N ALA A 139 -16.14 -4.66 -8.48
CA ALA A 139 -15.92 -3.97 -9.73
C ALA A 139 -17.15 -4.02 -10.63
N VAL A 140 -17.45 -2.89 -11.26
CA VAL A 140 -18.53 -2.73 -12.23
C VAL A 140 -17.92 -2.46 -13.58
N GLN A 141 -18.33 -3.21 -14.59
CA GLN A 141 -17.96 -3.00 -15.98
C GLN A 141 -19.23 -2.70 -16.79
N ALA A 142 -19.11 -1.77 -17.73
CA ALA A 142 -20.20 -1.31 -18.58
C ALA A 142 -19.73 -1.12 -20.03
N GLU A 143 -20.63 -0.95 -20.98
CA GLU A 143 -20.25 -0.64 -22.37
C GLU A 143 -19.83 0.83 -22.52
N ASP A 144 -20.48 1.71 -21.75
CA ASP A 144 -20.25 3.15 -21.75
C ASP A 144 -19.90 3.65 -20.34
N VAL A 145 -18.92 4.57 -20.28
CA VAL A 145 -18.50 5.20 -19.03
C VAL A 145 -19.64 5.97 -18.34
N ARG A 146 -20.60 6.47 -19.12
CA ARG A 146 -21.79 7.18 -18.62
C ARG A 146 -22.67 6.28 -17.75
N GLU A 147 -22.71 4.98 -18.03
CA GLU A 147 -23.47 4.00 -17.25
C GLU A 147 -22.87 3.84 -15.85
N LEU A 148 -21.53 3.82 -15.74
CA LEU A 148 -20.84 3.80 -14.44
C LEU A 148 -21.16 5.04 -13.60
N GLY A 149 -21.20 6.21 -14.25
CA GLY A 149 -21.62 7.47 -13.61
C GLY A 149 -23.08 7.45 -13.15
N ALA A 150 -23.99 6.87 -13.94
CA ALA A 150 -25.40 6.71 -13.57
C ALA A 150 -25.59 5.76 -12.38
N ILE A 151 -24.87 4.63 -12.36
CA ILE A 151 -24.87 3.69 -11.24
C ILE A 151 -24.40 4.38 -9.96
N ALA A 152 -23.27 5.08 -9.99
CA ALA A 152 -22.78 5.83 -8.84
C ALA A 152 -23.78 6.89 -8.35
N SER A 153 -24.41 7.61 -9.28
CA SER A 153 -25.43 8.64 -8.98
C SER A 153 -26.66 8.03 -8.29
N SER A 154 -27.12 6.86 -8.73
CA SER A 154 -28.27 6.16 -8.10
C SER A 154 -27.97 5.72 -6.66
N LEU A 155 -26.71 5.49 -6.33
CA LEU A 155 -26.24 5.14 -4.99
C LEU A 155 -25.89 6.37 -4.14
N GLY A 156 -25.96 7.58 -4.71
CA GLY A 156 -25.56 8.81 -4.03
C GLY A 156 -24.06 8.89 -3.73
N ILE A 157 -23.22 8.19 -4.49
CA ILE A 157 -21.76 8.21 -4.32
C ILE A 157 -21.08 8.88 -5.51
N PRO A 158 -19.91 9.52 -5.33
CA PRO A 158 -19.16 10.09 -6.44
C PRO A 158 -18.66 9.02 -7.42
N PHE A 159 -18.56 9.40 -8.69
CA PHE A 159 -17.82 8.67 -9.72
C PHE A 159 -16.60 9.48 -10.14
N ILE A 160 -15.41 8.86 -10.06
CA ILE A 160 -14.18 9.45 -10.56
C ILE A 160 -13.90 8.85 -11.94
N GLU A 161 -14.23 9.62 -12.98
CA GLU A 161 -14.07 9.20 -14.36
C GLU A 161 -12.59 9.12 -14.78
N THR A 162 -11.74 10.05 -14.35
CA THR A 162 -10.30 9.97 -14.62
C THR A 162 -9.69 8.88 -13.74
N PRO A 163 -9.00 7.87 -14.29
CA PRO A 163 -8.44 6.81 -13.46
C PRO A 163 -7.52 7.35 -12.37
N SER A 164 -7.86 7.12 -11.10
CA SER A 164 -7.13 7.70 -9.96
C SER A 164 -5.66 7.30 -9.92
N ALA A 165 -5.28 6.17 -10.52
CA ALA A 165 -3.88 5.78 -10.67
C ALA A 165 -3.06 6.87 -11.38
N TRP A 166 -3.59 7.51 -12.43
CA TRP A 166 -2.94 8.61 -13.13
C TRP A 166 -2.85 9.86 -12.25
N SER A 167 -3.98 10.29 -11.67
CA SER A 167 -4.03 11.48 -10.83
C SER A 167 -3.10 11.39 -9.63
N LEU A 168 -3.04 10.21 -8.98
CA LEU A 168 -2.15 9.96 -7.85
C LEU A 168 -0.67 10.04 -8.25
N LEU A 169 -0.29 9.47 -9.39
CA LEU A 169 1.11 9.58 -9.85
C LEU A 169 1.47 11.02 -10.13
N HIS A 170 0.66 11.76 -10.87
CA HIS A 170 0.93 13.17 -11.17
C HIS A 170 1.01 14.04 -9.91
N PHE A 171 0.16 13.76 -8.91
CA PHE A 171 0.19 14.45 -7.63
C PHE A 171 1.38 14.04 -6.73
N SER A 172 1.85 12.80 -6.84
CA SER A 172 2.93 12.28 -5.99
C SER A 172 4.27 12.97 -6.28
N ALA A 173 5.05 13.23 -5.24
CA ALA A 173 6.43 13.73 -5.36
C ALA A 173 7.33 12.74 -6.11
N SER A 174 8.43 13.24 -6.68
CA SER A 174 9.60 12.42 -7.00
C SER A 174 10.52 12.27 -5.78
N ILE A 175 11.46 11.33 -5.85
CA ILE A 175 12.50 11.13 -4.84
C ILE A 175 13.37 12.38 -4.69
N ASP A 176 13.61 13.13 -5.77
CA ASP A 176 14.36 14.40 -5.70
C ASP A 176 13.56 15.47 -4.98
N ASP A 177 12.28 15.63 -5.32
CA ASP A 177 11.40 16.57 -4.63
C ASP A 177 11.33 16.24 -3.13
N TYR A 178 11.20 14.95 -2.79
CA TYR A 178 11.16 14.51 -1.40
C TYR A 178 12.48 14.80 -0.67
N LEU A 179 13.63 14.45 -1.25
CA LEU A 179 14.94 14.71 -0.64
C LEU A 179 15.21 16.20 -0.44
N ALA A 180 14.69 17.06 -1.34
CA ALA A 180 14.79 18.51 -1.21
C ALA A 180 13.99 19.08 -0.01
N THR A 181 13.03 18.32 0.55
CA THR A 181 12.28 18.73 1.76
C THR A 181 12.98 18.39 3.07
N LEU A 182 14.05 17.58 3.03
CA LEU A 182 14.73 17.10 4.23
C LEU A 182 15.45 18.24 4.96
N LYS A 183 15.40 18.20 6.29
CA LYS A 183 16.07 19.15 7.17
C LYS A 183 17.35 18.52 7.69
N TRP A 184 18.44 18.82 7.01
CA TRP A 184 19.75 18.29 7.34
C TRP A 184 20.34 18.95 8.59
N SER A 185 20.97 18.14 9.44
CA SER A 185 21.67 18.56 10.65
C SER A 185 23.04 17.87 10.78
N ASN A 186 23.92 18.47 11.59
CA ASN A 186 25.20 17.88 12.00
C ASN A 186 25.06 17.07 13.30
N ASP A 187 23.87 16.52 13.57
CA ASP A 187 23.63 15.81 14.83
C ASP A 187 24.51 14.56 14.91
N SER A 188 25.00 14.27 16.11
CA SER A 188 25.74 13.04 16.36
C SER A 188 24.82 11.82 16.28
N GLU A 189 25.36 10.66 15.93
CA GLU A 189 24.60 9.41 15.96
C GLU A 189 23.96 9.15 17.34
N LEU A 190 22.74 8.61 17.31
CA LEU A 190 22.05 8.19 18.52
C LEU A 190 22.77 6.99 19.16
N ASN A 191 22.89 6.98 20.48
CA ASN A 191 23.46 5.89 21.26
C ASN A 191 22.49 4.69 21.45
N TRP A 192 21.58 4.48 20.51
CA TRP A 192 20.55 3.44 20.57
C TRP A 192 20.95 2.20 19.77
N LYS A 193 20.25 1.07 19.98
CA LYS A 193 20.44 -0.11 19.14
C LYS A 193 20.18 0.26 17.67
N ARG A 194 21.17 0.02 16.83
CA ARG A 194 21.20 0.45 15.42
C ARG A 194 21.30 -0.75 14.48
N GLU A 195 20.51 -0.71 13.42
CA GLU A 195 20.68 -1.54 12.24
C GLU A 195 20.79 -0.64 11.01
N THR A 196 21.53 -1.07 9.99
CA THR A 196 21.74 -0.30 8.77
C THR A 196 21.13 -1.04 7.60
N PHE A 197 20.48 -0.29 6.70
CA PHE A 197 19.92 -0.82 5.48
C PHE A 197 21.04 -1.33 4.56
N GLU A 198 21.05 -2.64 4.29
CA GLU A 198 21.95 -3.26 3.34
C GLU A 198 21.31 -3.24 1.93
N PRO A 199 21.87 -2.49 0.96
CA PRO A 199 21.28 -2.36 -0.37
C PRO A 199 21.20 -3.66 -1.16
N ASN A 200 21.96 -4.68 -0.74
CA ASN A 200 22.07 -5.99 -1.39
C ASN A 200 20.88 -6.91 -1.14
N SER A 201 20.56 -7.18 0.12
CA SER A 201 19.34 -7.93 0.46
C SER A 201 18.11 -7.03 0.62
N LEU A 202 18.29 -5.70 0.62
CA LEU A 202 17.27 -4.70 0.95
C LEU A 202 16.74 -4.85 2.38
N GLN A 203 17.57 -5.35 3.30
CA GLN A 203 17.19 -5.59 4.70
C GLN A 203 18.01 -4.73 5.65
N PHE A 204 17.45 -4.48 6.84
CA PHE A 204 18.21 -3.89 7.93
C PHE A 204 19.00 -4.98 8.64
N LYS A 205 20.31 -4.75 8.80
CA LYS A 205 21.23 -5.67 9.48
C LYS A 205 22.05 -4.91 10.52
N THR A 206 22.42 -5.58 11.60
CA THR A 206 23.46 -5.07 12.50
C THR A 206 24.80 -5.17 11.78
N LEU A 207 25.42 -4.02 11.50
CA LEU A 207 26.74 -3.96 10.87
C LEU A 207 27.74 -3.42 11.89
N GLU A 208 28.86 -4.14 12.07
CA GLU A 208 29.94 -3.75 12.99
C GLU A 208 30.71 -2.51 12.50
N LYS A 209 30.81 -2.34 11.18
CA LYS A 209 31.36 -1.15 10.54
C LYS A 209 30.45 -0.66 9.43
N THR A 210 30.27 0.65 9.38
CA THR A 210 29.54 1.36 8.32
C THR A 210 30.44 2.46 7.80
N GLU A 211 31.39 2.08 6.95
CA GLU A 211 32.36 2.99 6.32
C GLU A 211 31.75 3.70 5.08
N THR A 212 30.44 3.58 4.86
CA THR A 212 29.78 4.23 3.73
C THR A 212 29.38 5.65 4.10
N ASN A 213 29.80 6.61 3.26
CA ASN A 213 29.43 8.01 3.37
C ASN A 213 27.91 8.22 3.27
N ILE A 214 27.18 7.29 2.65
CA ILE A 214 25.74 7.30 2.54
C ILE A 214 25.14 6.03 3.16
N ARG A 215 24.13 6.17 4.02
CA ARG A 215 23.41 5.04 4.63
C ARG A 215 22.06 5.45 5.20
N ILE A 216 21.20 4.45 5.43
CA ILE A 216 20.04 4.61 6.30
C ILE A 216 20.19 3.71 7.50
N SER A 217 19.97 4.30 8.67
CA SER A 217 20.05 3.61 9.94
C SER A 217 18.69 3.64 10.64
N ARG A 218 18.30 2.46 11.12
CA ARG A 218 17.14 2.23 11.97
C ARG A 218 17.60 2.19 13.41
N TYR A 219 17.11 3.11 14.23
CA TYR A 219 17.40 3.17 15.66
C TYR A 219 16.18 2.74 16.46
N SER A 220 16.39 1.85 17.43
CA SER A 220 15.32 1.36 18.31
C SER A 220 15.40 2.07 19.65
N HIS A 221 14.35 2.82 20.01
CA HIS A 221 14.30 3.53 21.27
C HIS A 221 14.36 2.54 22.45
N PRO A 222 15.23 2.76 23.45
CA PRO A 222 15.54 1.77 24.48
C PRO A 222 14.35 1.34 25.33
N SER A 223 13.43 2.26 25.68
CA SER A 223 12.25 1.94 26.51
C SER A 223 10.92 1.85 25.75
N ARG A 224 10.75 2.54 24.62
CA ARG A 224 9.45 2.63 23.90
C ARG A 224 9.31 1.64 22.75
N ASN A 225 10.43 0.99 22.37
CA ASN A 225 10.53 0.12 21.20
C ASN A 225 9.96 0.77 19.90
N THR A 226 10.00 2.11 19.83
CA THR A 226 9.76 2.88 18.60
C THR A 226 10.99 2.79 17.71
N GLN A 227 10.76 2.83 16.41
CA GLN A 227 11.84 2.89 15.42
C GLN A 227 11.86 4.27 14.80
N SER A 228 13.05 4.88 14.78
CA SER A 228 13.33 6.10 14.02
C SER A 228 14.33 5.77 12.92
N TYR A 229 14.19 6.46 11.78
CA TYR A 229 14.97 6.19 10.58
C TYR A 229 15.71 7.46 10.19
N TYR A 230 17.04 7.36 10.13
CA TYR A 230 17.88 8.49 9.76
C TYR A 230 18.61 8.17 8.47
N PHE A 231 18.60 9.14 7.57
CA PHE A 231 19.41 9.16 6.37
C PHE A 231 20.69 9.93 6.68
N TRP A 232 21.83 9.27 6.51
CA TRP A 232 23.16 9.82 6.72
C TRP A 232 23.84 10.00 5.37
N GLN A 233 24.41 11.16 5.14
CA GLN A 233 25.19 11.47 3.95
C GLN A 233 26.34 12.40 4.32
N ASP A 234 27.59 12.02 4.02
CA ASP A 234 28.78 12.87 4.18
C ASP A 234 28.92 13.54 5.58
N GLY A 235 28.53 12.81 6.63
CA GLY A 235 28.62 13.28 8.02
C GLY A 235 27.43 14.10 8.52
N ILE A 236 26.48 14.46 7.66
CA ILE A 236 25.20 15.09 8.02
C ILE A 236 24.06 14.07 8.00
N CYS A 237 22.97 14.38 8.70
CA CYS A 237 21.79 13.50 8.74
C CYS A 237 20.46 14.24 8.72
N SER A 238 19.40 13.50 8.40
CA SER A 238 18.01 13.92 8.55
C SER A 238 17.16 12.70 8.91
N GLU A 239 16.14 12.89 9.73
CA GLU A 239 15.07 11.88 9.85
C GLU A 239 14.36 11.72 8.49
N ILE A 240 13.96 10.49 8.16
CA ILE A 240 13.41 10.15 6.84
C ILE A 240 12.27 9.14 6.96
N ASP A 241 11.25 9.27 6.11
CA ASP A 241 10.31 8.19 5.84
C ASP A 241 11.05 6.97 5.28
N LEU A 242 10.73 5.80 5.81
CA LEU A 242 11.44 4.57 5.51
C LEU A 242 11.29 4.15 4.04
N ASP A 243 10.08 4.26 3.48
CA ASP A 243 9.82 3.79 2.12
C ASP A 243 10.55 4.70 1.12
N TRP A 244 10.51 6.03 1.32
CA TRP A 244 11.33 6.96 0.53
C TRP A 244 12.83 6.74 0.71
N GLY A 245 13.29 6.57 1.94
CA GLY A 245 14.70 6.42 2.23
C GLY A 245 15.34 5.21 1.53
N ARG A 246 14.67 4.05 1.50
CA ARG A 246 15.18 2.88 0.76
C ARG A 246 15.48 3.22 -0.70
N TYR A 247 14.59 3.94 -1.37
CA TYR A 247 14.81 4.38 -2.75
C TYR A 247 15.85 5.49 -2.89
N ALA A 248 16.05 6.35 -1.87
CA ALA A 248 17.17 7.30 -1.85
C ALA A 248 18.53 6.59 -1.92
N ILE A 249 18.72 5.55 -1.11
CA ILE A 249 19.95 4.74 -1.11
C ILE A 249 20.12 4.01 -2.44
N LEU A 250 19.04 3.38 -2.95
CA LEU A 250 19.08 2.67 -4.22
C LEU A 250 19.44 3.59 -5.38
N LYS A 251 18.87 4.79 -5.42
CA LYS A 251 19.20 5.81 -6.42
C LYS A 251 20.65 6.24 -6.34
N ALA A 252 21.15 6.57 -5.15
CA ALA A 252 22.54 7.00 -4.97
C ALA A 252 23.54 5.94 -5.40
N LEU A 253 23.22 4.67 -5.18
CA LEU A 253 24.02 3.51 -5.60
C LEU A 253 23.74 3.05 -7.03
N ARG A 254 22.86 3.75 -7.77
CA ARG A 254 22.40 3.38 -9.13
C ARG A 254 21.91 1.94 -9.24
N ARG A 255 21.30 1.43 -8.18
CA ARG A 255 20.72 0.08 -8.14
C ARG A 255 19.25 0.14 -8.51
N ASN A 256 18.89 -0.65 -9.50
CA ASN A 256 17.51 -0.84 -9.94
C ASN A 256 16.95 -2.14 -9.37
N VAL A 257 15.76 -2.09 -8.79
CA VAL A 257 15.13 -3.27 -8.16
C VAL A 257 13.69 -3.52 -8.59
N LEU A 258 13.11 -2.60 -9.38
CA LEU A 258 11.75 -2.72 -9.89
C LEU A 258 11.76 -3.53 -11.18
N ILE A 259 10.93 -4.57 -11.24
CA ILE A 259 10.82 -5.45 -12.40
C ILE A 259 9.46 -5.22 -13.05
N TYR A 260 9.43 -5.13 -14.38
CA TYR A 260 8.19 -5.01 -15.13
C TYR A 260 8.12 -6.04 -16.25
N ASP A 261 7.04 -6.81 -16.24
CA ASP A 261 6.68 -7.73 -17.30
C ASP A 261 5.66 -7.03 -18.22
N LYS A 262 6.13 -6.62 -19.40
CA LYS A 262 5.32 -5.94 -20.42
C LYS A 262 4.24 -6.84 -21.04
N ARG A 263 4.44 -8.16 -21.04
CA ARG A 263 3.49 -9.13 -21.63
C ARG A 263 2.34 -9.39 -20.67
N ARG A 264 2.61 -9.43 -19.37
CA ARG A 264 1.62 -9.68 -18.32
C ARG A 264 1.05 -8.40 -17.70
N PHE A 265 1.60 -7.23 -18.04
CA PHE A 265 1.28 -5.94 -17.40
C PHE A 265 1.40 -6.02 -15.87
N THR A 266 2.49 -6.65 -15.40
CA THR A 266 2.73 -6.90 -13.98
C THR A 266 3.99 -6.18 -13.54
N MET A 267 3.89 -5.42 -12.46
CA MET A 267 5.02 -4.78 -11.81
C MET A 267 5.36 -5.53 -10.52
N ALA A 268 6.61 -5.96 -10.39
CA ALA A 268 7.12 -6.57 -9.18
C ALA A 268 7.98 -5.57 -8.40
N VAL A 269 7.62 -5.37 -7.14
CA VAL A 269 8.30 -4.50 -6.18
C VAL A 269 8.88 -5.38 -5.08
N PRO A 270 10.16 -5.25 -4.68
CA PRO A 270 10.69 -6.01 -3.55
C PRO A 270 9.85 -5.83 -2.29
N ALA A 271 9.49 -6.92 -1.62
CA ALA A 271 8.66 -6.84 -0.40
C ALA A 271 9.38 -6.13 0.76
N SER A 272 10.72 -6.14 0.73
CA SER A 272 11.59 -5.45 1.68
C SER A 272 11.90 -3.99 1.30
N ALA A 273 11.56 -3.56 0.07
CA ALA A 273 11.64 -2.17 -0.41
C ALA A 273 10.29 -1.71 -1.00
N ASN A 274 9.32 -1.70 -0.11
CA ASN A 274 8.00 -1.11 -0.26
C ASN A 274 7.99 0.28 -0.93
N LEU A 275 7.08 0.50 -1.88
CA LEU A 275 6.91 1.81 -2.54
C LEU A 275 6.40 2.86 -1.54
N PRO A 276 6.74 4.15 -1.72
CA PRO A 276 6.04 5.23 -1.04
C PRO A 276 4.53 5.17 -1.23
N ARG A 277 3.80 5.54 -0.17
CA ARG A 277 2.35 5.35 0.00
C ARG A 277 1.51 5.63 -1.24
N LEU A 278 1.62 6.83 -1.82
CA LEU A 278 0.79 7.24 -2.96
C LEU A 278 1.16 6.52 -4.26
N LEU A 279 2.43 6.14 -4.43
CA LEU A 279 2.88 5.35 -5.58
C LEU A 279 2.34 3.93 -5.48
N GLU A 280 2.35 3.31 -4.29
CA GLU A 280 1.72 2.00 -4.08
C GLU A 280 0.21 2.06 -4.35
N ARG A 281 -0.48 3.08 -3.82
CA ARG A 281 -1.91 3.30 -4.05
C ARG A 281 -2.22 3.44 -5.54
N ALA A 282 -1.40 4.16 -6.30
CA ALA A 282 -1.58 4.28 -7.74
C ALA A 282 -1.50 2.92 -8.46
N LEU A 283 -0.51 2.08 -8.11
CA LEU A 283 -0.41 0.74 -8.70
C LEU A 283 -1.58 -0.16 -8.31
N THR A 284 -2.01 -0.13 -7.04
CA THR A 284 -3.16 -0.92 -6.57
C THR A 284 -4.45 -0.51 -7.30
N LEU A 285 -4.68 0.78 -7.51
CA LEU A 285 -5.85 1.31 -8.23
C LEU A 285 -5.79 1.12 -9.76
N CYS A 286 -4.76 0.47 -10.29
CA CYS A 286 -4.78 0.02 -11.69
C CYS A 286 -5.68 -1.20 -11.89
N SER A 287 -5.83 -2.05 -10.86
CA SER A 287 -6.64 -3.26 -10.94
C SER A 287 -7.72 -3.36 -9.86
N GLY A 288 -7.56 -2.68 -8.73
CA GLY A 288 -8.39 -2.85 -7.53
C GLY A 288 -8.09 -4.12 -6.74
N TYR A 289 -6.98 -4.79 -7.03
CA TYR A 289 -6.46 -5.89 -6.23
C TYR A 289 -5.30 -5.42 -5.34
N ALA A 290 -5.31 -5.88 -4.09
CA ALA A 290 -4.14 -5.78 -3.22
C ALA A 290 -2.96 -6.55 -3.85
N ALA A 291 -1.73 -6.09 -3.60
CA ALA A 291 -0.56 -6.74 -4.16
C ALA A 291 -0.39 -8.18 -3.62
N THR A 292 -0.03 -9.10 -4.50
CA THR A 292 0.21 -10.51 -4.14
C THR A 292 1.68 -10.74 -3.83
N TYR A 293 1.97 -11.42 -2.73
CA TYR A 293 3.35 -11.77 -2.37
C TYR A 293 3.82 -13.02 -3.13
N VAL A 294 5.05 -12.96 -3.65
CA VAL A 294 5.77 -14.11 -4.20
C VAL A 294 7.14 -14.23 -3.54
N LYS A 295 7.51 -15.44 -3.12
CA LYS A 295 8.70 -15.66 -2.30
C LYS A 295 10.02 -15.36 -3.01
N LYS A 296 10.11 -15.65 -4.31
CA LYS A 296 11.29 -15.37 -5.14
C LYS A 296 10.87 -15.11 -6.58
N LEU A 297 11.63 -14.24 -7.24
CA LEU A 297 11.67 -14.11 -8.70
C LEU A 297 13.09 -14.45 -9.17
N PRO A 298 13.29 -14.90 -10.42
CA PRO A 298 14.58 -15.34 -10.93
C PRO A 298 15.65 -14.23 -11.04
N HIS A 299 15.30 -12.97 -10.76
CA HIS A 299 16.13 -11.82 -11.10
C HIS A 299 17.20 -11.46 -10.05
N ASP A 300 16.93 -11.68 -8.76
CA ASP A 300 17.88 -11.42 -7.68
C ASP A 300 17.65 -12.40 -6.51
N PRO A 301 18.57 -13.35 -6.25
CA PRO A 301 18.39 -14.35 -5.21
C PRO A 301 18.54 -13.79 -3.78
N GLN A 302 19.09 -12.57 -3.62
CA GLN A 302 19.30 -11.94 -2.31
C GLN A 302 18.06 -11.22 -1.80
N ILE A 303 17.13 -10.87 -2.68
CA ILE A 303 15.87 -10.21 -2.32
C ILE A 303 14.87 -11.25 -1.81
N GLN A 304 14.37 -11.04 -0.59
CA GLN A 304 13.39 -11.92 0.05
C GLN A 304 11.96 -11.57 -0.38
N GLY A 305 11.67 -11.92 -1.64
CA GLY A 305 10.33 -11.87 -2.20
C GLY A 305 9.89 -10.52 -2.74
N PHE A 306 8.78 -10.56 -3.46
CA PHE A 306 8.25 -9.46 -4.24
C PHE A 306 6.75 -9.35 -4.03
N LYS A 307 6.25 -8.12 -4.09
CA LYS A 307 4.85 -7.77 -4.25
C LYS A 307 4.55 -7.60 -5.74
N LEU A 308 3.56 -8.32 -6.23
CA LEU A 308 3.09 -8.22 -7.61
C LEU A 308 1.85 -7.33 -7.67
N PHE A 309 1.93 -6.33 -8.54
CA PHE A 309 0.83 -5.45 -8.91
C PHE A 309 0.42 -5.77 -10.35
N PHE A 310 -0.88 -5.90 -10.60
CA PHE A 310 -1.43 -6.38 -11.87
C PHE A 310 -2.13 -5.28 -12.67
N ALA A 311 -2.30 -5.53 -13.97
CA ALA A 311 -2.94 -4.65 -14.92
C ALA A 311 -2.33 -3.23 -14.93
N ILE A 312 -1.00 -3.15 -14.77
CA ILE A 312 -0.26 -1.90 -14.71
C ILE A 312 0.07 -1.46 -16.14
N PRO A 313 -0.52 -0.35 -16.64
CA PRO A 313 -0.16 0.18 -17.95
C PRO A 313 1.33 0.56 -18.01
N PRO A 314 2.00 0.40 -19.17
CA PRO A 314 3.43 0.69 -19.29
C PRO A 314 3.82 2.09 -18.84
N GLN A 315 3.01 3.11 -19.19
CA GLN A 315 3.31 4.49 -18.80
C GLN A 315 3.22 4.71 -17.28
N ILE A 316 2.30 4.02 -16.60
CA ILE A 316 2.18 4.06 -15.13
C ILE A 316 3.40 3.40 -14.48
N ALA A 317 3.84 2.26 -15.00
CA ALA A 317 5.04 1.58 -14.51
C ALA A 317 6.30 2.46 -14.68
N GLU A 318 6.47 3.04 -15.87
CA GLU A 318 7.59 3.93 -16.21
C GLU A 318 7.59 5.19 -15.34
N MET A 319 6.44 5.84 -15.16
CA MET A 319 6.33 7.03 -14.32
C MET A 319 6.61 6.72 -12.84
N THR A 320 6.13 5.57 -12.35
CA THR A 320 6.41 5.11 -10.98
C THR A 320 7.91 4.90 -10.76
N ALA A 321 8.59 4.23 -11.70
CA ALA A 321 10.02 4.01 -11.62
C ALA A 321 10.82 5.32 -11.71
N ALA A 322 10.45 6.21 -12.65
CA ALA A 322 11.08 7.51 -12.82
C ALA A 322 11.01 8.36 -11.54
N LYS A 323 9.84 8.39 -10.87
CA LYS A 323 9.67 9.10 -9.58
C LYS A 323 10.58 8.57 -8.49
N LEU A 324 11.06 7.33 -8.58
CA LEU A 324 11.97 6.73 -7.60
C LEU A 324 13.44 6.76 -8.04
N GLY A 325 13.75 7.36 -9.18
CA GLY A 325 15.10 7.30 -9.77
C GLY A 325 15.51 5.87 -10.14
N GLN A 326 14.54 5.06 -10.55
CA GLN A 326 14.72 3.66 -10.94
C GLN A 326 14.53 3.51 -12.45
N THR A 327 15.28 2.58 -13.04
CA THR A 327 15.01 2.03 -14.37
C THR A 327 14.36 0.66 -14.21
N LEU A 328 13.31 0.38 -14.99
CA LEU A 328 12.63 -0.92 -14.93
C LEU A 328 13.53 -2.03 -15.50
N LEU A 329 13.71 -3.07 -14.70
CA LEU A 329 14.28 -4.33 -15.16
C LEU A 329 13.21 -5.09 -15.96
N GLN A 330 13.53 -5.53 -17.18
CA GLN A 330 12.57 -6.19 -18.04
C GLN A 330 12.57 -7.70 -17.81
N GLN A 331 11.38 -8.29 -17.70
CA GLN A 331 11.19 -9.73 -17.76
C GLN A 331 10.70 -10.10 -19.17
N SER A 332 11.48 -10.92 -19.87
CA SER A 332 11.20 -11.40 -21.24
C SER A 332 10.02 -12.37 -21.31
#